data_AF-A0A2E7LQS0-F1
#
_entry.id   AF-A0A2E7LQS0-F1
#
_cell.length_a   1.000
_cell.length_b   1.000
_cell.length_c   1.000
_cell.angle_alpha   90.00
_cell.angle_beta   90.00
_cell.angle_gamma   90.00
#
_symmetry.space_group_name_H-M   'P 1'
#
loop_
_entity.id
_entity.type
_entity.pdbx_description
1 polymer ?
#
loop_
_entity_poly.entity_id
_entity_poly.type
_entity_poly.pdbx_seq_one_letter_code
_entity_poly.pdbx_strand_id
1 'polypeptide(L)'
;EDLLEGAFLSDPLDPDKWWSGICDKPEELQGFVERLRTLDVSDQRSNILYSRRLERVREGGYEDEFLELSRILLSQRPTNHESWEQLGKLYERREEYDEAWLCYDQANVVYPRSSAREGFRERMEARVGGSAEQPWREPSITDRSQFLSRLGRLSRKEAHDTVMQPSDVENLELSDLEDLRQQGRDTEAFFLARRMAAQGVEGAKELVTEILGDLDG
;
A
#
# COMPACT_ATOMS: atom_id res chain seq x y z
N GLU A 1 -4.45 32.92 -15.55
CA GLU A 1 -3.33 32.01 -15.91
C GLU A 1 -2.17 32.15 -14.93
N ASP A 2 -1.74 33.37 -14.58
CA ASP A 2 -0.55 33.65 -13.76
C ASP A 2 -0.45 32.93 -12.39
N LEU A 3 -1.58 32.70 -11.71
CA LEU A 3 -1.59 32.07 -10.38
C LEU A 3 -1.36 30.54 -10.45
N LEU A 4 -1.83 29.91 -11.53
CA LEU A 4 -1.73 28.47 -11.74
C LEU A 4 -0.36 28.10 -12.31
N GLU A 5 0.18 28.94 -13.20
CA GLU A 5 1.57 28.85 -13.64
C GLU A 5 2.55 29.11 -12.48
N GLY A 6 2.27 30.10 -11.63
CA GLY A 6 3.03 30.35 -10.40
C GLY A 6 3.04 29.16 -9.44
N ALA A 7 1.91 28.46 -9.30
CA ALA A 7 1.82 27.25 -8.47
C ALA A 7 2.68 26.09 -9.03
N PHE A 8 2.68 25.87 -10.35
CA PHE A 8 3.53 24.84 -10.97
C PHE A 8 5.02 25.17 -10.98
N LEU A 9 5.37 26.46 -10.95
CA LEU A 9 6.76 26.89 -10.76
C LEU A 9 7.25 26.58 -9.33
N SER A 10 6.37 26.69 -8.32
CA SER A 10 6.69 26.35 -6.93
C SER A 10 6.55 24.86 -6.60
N ASP A 11 5.66 24.12 -7.27
CA ASP A 11 5.44 22.68 -7.06
C ASP A 11 5.29 21.95 -8.40
N PRO A 12 6.41 21.54 -9.03
CA PRO A 12 6.40 20.89 -10.33
C PRO A 12 5.67 19.53 -10.32
N LEU A 13 4.88 19.25 -11.36
CA LEU A 13 4.27 17.93 -11.58
C LEU A 13 5.30 16.86 -11.98
N ASP A 14 6.41 17.29 -12.55
CA ASP A 14 7.53 16.42 -12.90
C ASP A 14 8.29 16.03 -11.61
N PRO A 15 8.41 14.73 -11.29
CA PRO A 15 9.01 14.28 -10.02
C PRO A 15 10.50 14.59 -9.93
N ASP A 16 11.23 14.64 -11.05
CA ASP A 16 12.67 14.94 -11.07
C ASP A 16 12.90 16.42 -10.78
N LYS A 17 12.12 17.30 -11.41
CA LYS A 17 12.14 18.75 -11.12
C LYS A 17 11.72 19.02 -9.67
N TRP A 18 10.66 18.38 -9.20
CA TRP A 18 10.22 18.48 -7.81
C TRP A 18 11.35 18.06 -6.86
N TRP A 19 11.97 16.89 -7.09
CA TRP A 19 13.04 16.37 -6.24
C TRP A 19 14.26 17.30 -6.19
N SER A 20 14.68 17.84 -7.34
CA SER A 20 15.80 18.78 -7.39
C SER A 20 15.58 20.07 -6.58
N GLY A 21 14.33 20.41 -6.29
CA GLY A 21 13.98 21.59 -5.49
C GLY A 21 13.99 21.36 -3.97
N ILE A 22 13.97 20.10 -3.52
CA ILE A 22 13.73 19.70 -2.12
C ILE A 22 14.84 18.80 -1.53
N CYS A 23 15.62 18.11 -2.38
CA CYS A 23 16.51 17.02 -1.94
C CYS A 23 17.63 17.44 -0.98
N ASP A 24 18.05 18.71 -1.03
CA ASP A 24 19.09 19.32 -0.18
C ASP A 24 18.52 20.20 0.94
N LYS A 25 17.18 20.18 1.13
CA LYS A 25 16.45 21.02 2.10
C LYS A 25 15.64 20.14 3.06
N PRO A 26 16.23 19.72 4.19
CA PRO A 26 15.56 18.85 5.16
C PRO A 26 14.21 19.39 5.65
N GLU A 27 14.09 20.71 5.83
CA GLU A 27 12.86 21.37 6.25
C GLU A 27 11.72 21.25 5.22
N GLU A 28 12.04 21.35 3.94
CA GLU A 28 11.07 21.21 2.85
C GLU A 28 10.62 19.75 2.72
N LEU A 29 11.57 18.81 2.84
CA LEU A 29 11.29 17.37 2.86
C LEU A 29 10.39 17.01 4.03
N GLN A 30 10.70 17.50 5.24
CA GLN A 30 9.83 17.29 6.40
C GLN A 30 8.45 17.87 6.16
N GLY A 31 8.36 19.08 5.58
CA GLY A 31 7.09 19.68 5.18
C GLY A 31 6.30 18.81 4.21
N PHE A 32 6.96 18.15 3.25
CA PHE A 32 6.32 17.18 2.36
C PHE A 32 5.79 15.95 3.11
N VAL A 33 6.58 15.37 4.03
CA VAL A 33 6.18 14.23 4.85
C VAL A 33 4.91 14.57 5.66
N GLU A 34 4.92 15.68 6.39
CA GLU A 34 3.76 16.09 7.22
C GLU A 34 2.50 16.35 6.38
N ARG A 35 2.67 16.95 5.19
CA ARG A 35 1.54 17.15 4.27
C ARG A 35 0.96 15.81 3.81
N LEU A 36 1.80 14.88 3.35
CA LEU A 36 1.32 13.62 2.80
C LEU A 36 0.67 12.71 3.85
N ARG A 37 1.03 12.85 5.14
CA ARG A 37 0.35 12.15 6.25
C ARG A 37 -1.14 12.45 6.37
N THR A 38 -1.54 13.66 6.00
CA THR A 38 -2.92 14.16 6.20
C THR A 38 -3.68 14.38 4.89
N LEU A 39 -2.96 14.35 3.76
CA LEU A 39 -3.54 14.60 2.45
C LEU A 39 -4.38 13.43 1.98
N ASP A 40 -5.56 13.75 1.43
CA ASP A 40 -6.36 12.80 0.67
C ASP A 40 -5.79 12.61 -0.73
N VAL A 41 -5.28 11.41 -0.99
CA VAL A 41 -4.62 10.97 -2.22
C VAL A 41 -5.31 9.71 -2.76
N SER A 42 -6.61 9.57 -2.48
CA SER A 42 -7.48 8.50 -3.02
C SER A 42 -7.70 8.63 -4.54
N ASP A 43 -7.76 9.87 -5.05
CA ASP A 43 -7.82 10.16 -6.49
C ASP A 43 -6.61 9.56 -7.23
N GLN A 44 -6.87 8.93 -8.37
CA GLN A 44 -5.85 8.22 -9.13
C GLN A 44 -4.70 9.12 -9.58
N ARG A 45 -4.98 10.34 -10.03
CA ARG A 45 -3.95 11.25 -10.56
C ARG A 45 -3.08 11.77 -9.43
N SER A 46 -3.71 12.13 -8.31
CA SER A 46 -3.01 12.50 -7.08
C SER A 46 -2.12 11.35 -6.60
N ASN A 47 -2.66 10.14 -6.50
CA ASN A 47 -1.92 8.96 -6.08
C ASN A 47 -0.68 8.71 -6.95
N ILE A 48 -0.82 8.73 -8.28
CA ILE A 48 0.29 8.56 -9.22
C ILE A 48 1.36 9.63 -9.03
N LEU A 49 0.96 10.90 -8.88
CA LEU A 49 1.90 12.01 -8.66
C LEU A 49 2.72 11.79 -7.38
N TYR A 50 2.06 11.47 -6.27
CA TYR A 50 2.73 11.27 -4.98
C TYR A 50 3.55 9.98 -4.94
N SER A 51 3.11 8.88 -5.56
CA SER A 51 3.91 7.67 -5.71
C SER A 51 5.23 7.94 -6.43
N ARG A 52 5.20 8.70 -7.53
CA ARG A 52 6.42 9.08 -8.28
C ARG A 52 7.35 9.98 -7.46
N ARG A 53 6.81 10.88 -6.65
CA ARG A 53 7.60 11.70 -5.70
C ARG A 53 8.26 10.81 -4.65
N LEU A 54 7.54 9.83 -4.10
CA LEU A 54 8.10 8.88 -3.14
C LEU A 54 9.23 8.03 -3.72
N GLU A 55 9.18 7.67 -5.01
CA GLU A 55 10.31 6.98 -5.65
C GLU A 55 11.60 7.81 -5.55
N ARG A 56 11.52 9.14 -5.72
CA ARG A 56 12.68 10.04 -5.57
C ARG A 56 13.14 10.19 -4.13
N VAL A 57 12.21 10.26 -3.19
CA VAL A 57 12.51 10.23 -1.74
C VAL A 57 13.32 8.97 -1.40
N ARG A 58 12.89 7.81 -1.91
CA ARG A 58 13.59 6.53 -1.73
C ARG A 58 14.99 6.53 -2.37
N GLU A 59 15.10 7.00 -3.60
CA GLU A 59 16.39 7.12 -4.31
C GLU A 59 17.35 8.09 -3.63
N GLY A 60 16.80 9.10 -2.93
CA GLY A 60 17.53 10.03 -2.07
C GLY A 60 18.05 9.44 -0.76
N GLY A 61 17.72 8.19 -0.43
CA GLY A 61 18.15 7.51 0.80
C GLY A 61 17.20 7.67 1.99
N TYR A 62 16.05 8.35 1.81
CA TYR A 62 15.04 8.56 2.85
C TYR A 62 14.08 7.37 2.90
N GLU A 63 14.64 6.21 3.26
CA GLU A 63 13.93 4.94 3.21
C GLU A 63 12.82 4.81 4.26
N ASP A 64 12.99 5.41 5.44
CA ASP A 64 12.00 5.32 6.52
C ASP A 64 10.77 6.18 6.19
N GLU A 65 10.98 7.37 5.65
CA GLU A 65 9.92 8.22 5.11
C GLU A 65 9.21 7.53 3.94
N PHE A 66 9.97 6.92 3.03
CA PHE A 66 9.39 6.13 1.94
C PHE A 66 8.53 4.98 2.48
N LEU A 67 9.01 4.24 3.48
CA LEU A 67 8.30 3.12 4.10
C LEU A 67 6.96 3.58 4.69
N GLU A 68 6.99 4.64 5.51
CA GLU A 68 5.82 5.20 6.17
C GLU A 68 4.80 5.70 5.14
N LEU A 69 5.23 6.59 4.24
CA LEU A 69 4.35 7.27 3.29
C LEU A 69 3.79 6.32 2.24
N SER A 70 4.53 5.27 1.85
CA SER A 70 4.01 4.23 0.96
C SER A 70 2.84 3.49 1.58
N ARG A 71 2.90 3.17 2.89
CA ARG A 71 1.80 2.50 3.60
C ARG A 71 0.56 3.40 3.64
N ILE A 72 0.72 4.71 3.79
CA ILE A 72 -0.37 5.69 3.78
C ILE A 72 -1.00 5.81 2.37
N LEU A 73 -0.18 5.93 1.32
CA LEU A 73 -0.69 5.98 -0.06
C LEU A 73 -1.47 4.71 -0.42
N LEU A 74 -0.92 3.55 -0.06
CA LEU A 74 -1.51 2.25 -0.36
C LEU A 74 -2.74 1.95 0.50
N SER A 75 -2.85 2.52 1.70
CA SER A 75 -4.07 2.44 2.50
C SER A 75 -5.19 3.34 1.98
N GLN A 76 -4.90 4.32 1.12
CA GLN A 76 -5.90 5.13 0.45
C GLN A 76 -6.23 4.61 -0.95
N ARG A 77 -5.24 4.05 -1.67
CA ARG A 77 -5.43 3.47 -2.99
C ARG A 77 -4.68 2.14 -3.12
N PRO A 78 -5.32 1.01 -2.76
CA PRO A 78 -4.67 -0.29 -2.74
C PRO A 78 -4.45 -0.87 -4.15
N THR A 79 -5.02 -0.27 -5.20
CA THR A 79 -4.93 -0.76 -6.59
C THR A 79 -3.61 -0.43 -7.29
N ASN A 80 -2.75 0.40 -6.68
CA ASN A 80 -1.46 0.77 -7.25
C ASN A 80 -0.41 -0.36 -7.11
N HIS A 81 -0.39 -1.28 -8.08
CA HIS A 81 0.51 -2.43 -8.08
C HIS A 81 2.00 -2.04 -8.08
N GLU A 82 2.39 -1.00 -8.82
CA GLU A 82 3.78 -0.52 -8.87
C GLU A 82 4.26 -0.08 -7.48
N SER A 83 3.41 0.63 -6.73
CA SER A 83 3.74 1.05 -5.36
C SER A 83 3.88 -0.13 -4.41
N TRP A 84 3.06 -1.17 -4.54
CA TRP A 84 3.23 -2.43 -3.80
C TRP A 84 4.58 -3.10 -4.12
N GLU A 85 4.96 -3.14 -5.40
CA GLU A 85 6.24 -3.71 -5.81
C GLU A 85 7.44 -2.92 -5.27
N GLN A 86 7.38 -1.58 -5.28
CA GLN A 86 8.46 -0.75 -4.73
C GLN A 86 8.58 -0.89 -3.21
N LEU A 87 7.45 -0.98 -2.50
CA LEU A 87 7.43 -1.25 -1.07
C LEU A 87 8.00 -2.65 -0.76
N GLY A 88 7.61 -3.67 -1.54
CA GLY A 88 8.18 -5.03 -1.42
C GLY A 88 9.69 -5.07 -1.64
N LYS A 89 10.19 -4.33 -2.64
CA LYS A 89 11.65 -4.22 -2.91
C LYS A 89 12.41 -3.56 -1.75
N LEU A 90 11.79 -2.62 -1.05
CA LEU A 90 12.40 -2.01 0.14
C LEU A 90 12.51 -3.05 1.27
N TYR A 91 11.41 -3.74 1.60
CA TYR A 91 11.43 -4.78 2.64
C TYR A 91 12.43 -5.89 2.31
N GLU A 92 12.48 -6.34 1.06
CA GLU A 92 13.45 -7.34 0.62
C GLU A 92 14.89 -6.87 0.84
N ARG A 93 15.19 -5.60 0.52
CA ARG A 93 16.52 -5.00 0.77
C ARG A 93 16.84 -4.94 2.27
N ARG A 94 15.84 -4.73 3.12
CA ARG A 94 15.96 -4.74 4.59
C ARG A 94 15.96 -6.14 5.20
N GLU A 95 15.90 -7.19 4.37
CA GLU A 95 15.78 -8.59 4.79
C GLU A 95 14.49 -8.90 5.60
N GLU A 96 13.48 -8.03 5.48
CA GLU A 96 12.13 -8.21 6.01
C GLU A 96 11.30 -9.04 5.01
N TYR A 97 11.65 -10.32 4.87
CA TYR A 97 11.14 -11.18 3.78
C TYR A 97 9.64 -11.48 3.85
N ASP A 98 9.08 -11.54 5.06
CA ASP A 98 7.65 -11.82 5.23
C ASP A 98 6.82 -10.63 4.74
N GLU A 99 7.20 -9.40 5.12
CA GLU A 99 6.61 -8.17 4.62
C GLU A 99 6.80 -8.00 3.11
N ALA A 100 7.97 -8.35 2.59
CA ALA A 100 8.24 -8.31 1.15
C ALA A 100 7.29 -9.23 0.38
N TRP A 101 7.14 -10.49 0.84
CA TRP A 101 6.18 -11.44 0.28
C TRP A 101 4.76 -10.89 0.27
N LEU A 102 4.31 -10.33 1.40
CA LEU A 102 2.94 -9.81 1.54
C LEU A 102 2.68 -8.63 0.61
N CYS A 103 3.68 -7.78 0.37
CA CYS A 103 3.59 -6.71 -0.63
C CYS A 103 3.49 -7.26 -2.05
N TYR A 104 4.30 -8.25 -2.40
CA TYR A 104 4.24 -8.86 -3.73
C TYR A 104 2.98 -9.69 -3.96
N ASP A 105 2.47 -10.39 -2.94
CA ASP A 105 1.16 -11.04 -2.97
C ASP A 105 0.06 -10.02 -3.24
N GLN A 106 0.12 -8.87 -2.57
CA GLN A 106 -0.83 -7.81 -2.78
C GLN A 106 -0.73 -7.20 -4.20
N ALA A 107 0.48 -6.97 -4.71
CA ALA A 107 0.70 -6.54 -6.10
C ALA A 107 0.09 -7.53 -7.11
N ASN A 108 0.29 -8.83 -6.92
CA ASN A 108 -0.27 -9.88 -7.77
C ASN A 108 -1.80 -9.98 -7.69
N VAL A 109 -2.41 -9.65 -6.53
CA VAL A 109 -3.88 -9.64 -6.40
C VAL A 109 -4.50 -8.49 -7.18
N VAL A 110 -3.90 -7.29 -7.13
CA VAL A 110 -4.44 -6.12 -7.84
C VAL A 110 -4.04 -6.11 -9.31
N TYR A 111 -2.91 -6.72 -9.66
CA TYR A 111 -2.45 -6.88 -11.02
C TYR A 111 -1.96 -8.32 -11.27
N PRO A 112 -2.84 -9.23 -11.71
CA PRO A 112 -2.52 -10.65 -11.91
C PRO A 112 -1.40 -10.94 -12.91
N ARG A 113 -1.01 -9.95 -13.73
CA ARG A 113 0.11 -10.06 -14.67
C ARG A 113 1.47 -9.69 -14.04
N SER A 114 1.49 -9.22 -12.78
CA SER A 114 2.76 -8.98 -12.09
C SER A 114 3.52 -10.29 -11.90
N SER A 115 4.80 -10.27 -12.26
CA SER A 115 5.73 -11.37 -12.00
C SER A 115 6.52 -11.15 -10.71
N ALA A 116 6.26 -10.08 -9.96
CA ALA A 116 7.08 -9.68 -8.82
C ALA A 116 7.08 -10.74 -7.71
N ARG A 117 5.93 -11.35 -7.41
CA ARG A 117 5.82 -12.41 -6.39
C ARG A 117 6.58 -13.67 -6.77
N GLU A 118 6.41 -14.15 -8.00
CA GLU A 118 7.11 -15.35 -8.47
C GLU A 118 8.62 -15.10 -8.56
N GLY A 119 9.03 -13.93 -9.07
CA GLY A 119 10.44 -13.56 -9.10
C GLY A 119 11.06 -13.46 -7.69
N PHE A 120 10.30 -13.00 -6.69
CA PHE A 120 10.76 -13.01 -5.30
C PHE A 120 10.87 -14.43 -4.74
N ARG A 121 9.89 -15.31 -5.02
CA ARG A 121 9.95 -16.73 -4.65
C ARG A 121 11.22 -17.38 -5.20
N GLU A 122 11.52 -17.20 -6.48
CA GLU A 122 12.74 -17.73 -7.12
C GLU A 122 14.01 -17.23 -6.44
N ARG A 123 14.08 -15.93 -6.08
CA ARG A 123 15.23 -15.37 -5.35
C ARG A 123 15.38 -15.99 -3.95
N MET A 124 14.28 -16.18 -3.22
CA MET A 124 14.29 -16.80 -1.90
C MET A 124 14.71 -18.27 -1.97
N GLU A 125 14.18 -19.03 -2.93
CA GLU A 125 14.57 -20.41 -3.18
C GLU A 125 16.05 -20.53 -3.55
N ALA A 126 16.57 -19.64 -4.41
CA ALA A 126 17.98 -19.61 -4.78
C ALA A 126 18.89 -19.27 -3.58
N ARG A 127 18.47 -18.35 -2.70
CA ARG A 127 19.21 -17.97 -1.48
C ARG A 127 19.32 -19.13 -0.49
N VAL A 128 18.27 -19.93 -0.37
CA VAL A 128 18.18 -21.02 0.61
C VAL A 128 18.70 -22.36 0.07
N GLY A 129 18.53 -22.61 -1.24
CA GLY A 129 18.96 -23.83 -1.94
C GLY A 129 20.47 -24.04 -2.03
N GLY A 130 21.29 -23.09 -1.57
CA GLY A 130 22.74 -23.20 -1.58
C GLY A 130 23.35 -23.98 -0.40
N SER A 131 22.73 -23.99 0.79
CA SER A 131 23.34 -24.58 2.01
C SER A 131 22.42 -24.80 3.21
N ALA A 132 21.12 -24.49 3.15
CA ALA A 132 20.27 -24.49 4.35
C ALA A 132 19.45 -25.78 4.51
N GLU A 133 19.42 -26.34 5.72
CA GLU A 133 18.58 -27.49 6.09
C GLU A 133 17.06 -27.17 6.07
N GLN A 134 16.67 -25.90 5.96
CA GLN A 134 15.26 -25.49 5.96
C GLN A 134 14.93 -24.55 4.77
N PRO A 135 13.97 -24.92 3.90
CA PRO A 135 13.49 -24.04 2.82
C PRO A 135 12.80 -22.80 3.41
N TRP A 136 12.92 -21.65 2.73
CA TRP A 136 12.09 -20.48 3.04
C TRP A 136 10.61 -20.85 2.89
N ARG A 137 9.76 -20.28 3.74
CA ARG A 137 8.32 -20.56 3.77
C ARG A 137 7.54 -19.27 3.63
N GLU A 138 6.40 -19.37 2.98
CA GLU A 138 5.46 -18.26 2.89
C GLU A 138 4.92 -17.88 4.29
N PRO A 139 4.66 -16.58 4.52
CA PRO A 139 3.95 -16.09 5.70
C PRO A 139 2.63 -16.81 5.94
N SER A 140 2.31 -17.01 7.22
CA SER A 140 1.10 -17.71 7.64
C SER A 140 -0.18 -16.90 7.35
N ILE A 141 -1.33 -17.55 7.49
CA ILE A 141 -2.64 -16.88 7.44
C ILE A 141 -2.72 -15.76 8.50
N THR A 142 -2.14 -15.98 9.67
CA THR A 142 -2.08 -15.00 10.75
C THR A 142 -1.27 -13.77 10.33
N ASP A 143 -0.09 -13.96 9.74
CA ASP A 143 0.77 -12.85 9.29
C ASP A 143 0.09 -12.01 8.22
N ARG A 144 -0.52 -12.67 7.23
CA ARG A 144 -1.32 -12.01 6.19
C ARG A 144 -2.48 -11.22 6.80
N SER A 145 -3.16 -11.80 7.78
CA SER A 145 -4.30 -11.14 8.45
C SER A 145 -3.88 -9.92 9.24
N GLN A 146 -2.75 -9.97 9.95
CA GLN A 146 -2.21 -8.85 10.70
C GLN A 146 -1.72 -7.72 9.77
N PHE A 147 -1.07 -8.06 8.67
CA PHE A 147 -0.64 -7.10 7.65
C PHE A 147 -1.81 -6.33 7.05
N LEU A 148 -2.85 -7.03 6.59
CA LEU A 148 -4.06 -6.41 6.03
C LEU A 148 -4.81 -5.57 7.09
N SER A 149 -4.84 -6.04 8.34
CA SER A 149 -5.45 -5.28 9.44
C SER A 149 -4.72 -3.98 9.75
N ARG A 150 -3.38 -3.96 9.67
CA ARG A 150 -2.59 -2.73 9.83
C ARG A 150 -2.93 -1.71 8.75
N LEU A 151 -3.00 -2.13 7.49
CA LEU A 151 -3.34 -1.26 6.36
C LEU A 151 -4.79 -0.77 6.41
N GLY A 152 -5.74 -1.65 6.75
CA GLY A 152 -7.14 -1.27 6.94
C GLY A 152 -7.40 -0.37 8.16
N ARG A 153 -6.44 -0.24 9.09
CA ARG A 153 -6.49 0.81 10.14
C ARG A 153 -6.04 2.15 9.58
N LEU A 154 -5.02 2.18 8.73
CA LEU A 154 -4.55 3.40 8.07
C LEU A 154 -5.55 3.96 7.07
N SER A 155 -6.40 3.11 6.47
CA SER A 155 -7.46 3.56 5.57
C SER A 155 -8.61 4.27 6.28
N ARG A 156 -8.80 4.01 7.59
CA ARG A 156 -9.82 4.67 8.40
C ARG A 156 -9.34 6.09 8.73
N LYS A 157 -9.80 7.09 7.99
CA LYS A 157 -9.60 8.50 8.36
C LYS A 157 -10.08 8.69 9.81
N GLU A 158 -9.30 9.39 10.64
CA GLU A 158 -9.57 9.67 12.06
C GLU A 158 -10.91 10.41 12.32
N ALA A 159 -11.68 10.77 11.30
CA ALA A 159 -12.89 11.60 11.40
C ALA A 159 -14.18 10.85 11.82
N HIS A 160 -14.16 9.52 11.98
CA HIS A 160 -15.32 8.78 12.49
C HIS A 160 -14.96 8.00 13.75
N ASP A 161 -15.49 8.51 14.86
CA ASP A 161 -15.21 8.20 16.28
C ASP A 161 -15.69 6.80 16.76
N THR A 162 -15.70 5.82 15.86
CA THR A 162 -15.93 4.41 16.22
C THR A 162 -14.80 3.57 15.67
N VAL A 163 -13.65 3.60 16.35
CA VAL A 163 -12.62 2.58 16.15
C VAL A 163 -13.26 1.24 16.49
N MET A 164 -13.63 0.45 15.48
CA MET A 164 -14.10 -0.92 15.71
C MET A 164 -13.08 -1.63 16.60
N GLN A 165 -13.55 -2.16 17.73
CA GLN A 165 -12.66 -2.92 18.60
C GLN A 165 -12.18 -4.16 17.85
N PRO A 166 -10.99 -4.72 18.15
CA PRO A 166 -10.50 -5.92 17.49
C PRO A 166 -11.52 -7.06 17.44
N SER A 167 -12.32 -7.22 18.51
CA SER A 167 -13.44 -8.18 18.60
C SER A 167 -14.56 -7.93 17.60
N ASP A 168 -14.84 -6.67 17.29
CA ASP A 168 -15.91 -6.30 16.36
C ASP A 168 -15.48 -6.64 14.93
N VAL A 169 -14.19 -6.47 14.62
CA VAL A 169 -13.65 -6.82 13.31
C VAL A 169 -13.61 -8.34 13.11
N GLU A 170 -13.40 -9.14 14.16
CA GLU A 170 -13.36 -10.61 14.06
C GLU A 170 -14.74 -11.24 13.77
N ASN A 171 -15.83 -10.57 14.13
CA ASN A 171 -17.20 -11.07 13.96
C ASN A 171 -17.92 -10.49 12.72
N LEU A 172 -17.18 -9.85 11.82
CA LEU A 172 -17.76 -9.26 10.61
C LEU A 172 -18.24 -10.33 9.61
N GLU A 173 -19.43 -10.11 9.08
CA GLU A 173 -20.00 -10.87 7.96
C GLU A 173 -19.78 -10.13 6.63
N LEU A 174 -19.97 -10.81 5.50
CA LEU A 174 -19.82 -10.17 4.19
C LEU A 174 -20.82 -9.02 3.96
N SER A 175 -22.02 -9.09 4.55
CA SER A 175 -23.02 -8.03 4.48
C SER A 175 -22.53 -6.73 5.12
N ASP A 176 -21.73 -6.80 6.18
CA ASP A 176 -21.18 -5.61 6.83
C ASP A 176 -20.21 -4.86 5.90
N LEU A 177 -19.52 -5.60 5.01
CA LEU A 177 -18.61 -5.01 4.03
C LEU A 177 -19.39 -4.34 2.89
N GLU A 178 -20.58 -4.82 2.54
CA GLU A 178 -21.47 -4.15 1.59
C GLU A 178 -21.97 -2.81 2.16
N ASP A 179 -22.30 -2.76 3.45
CA ASP A 179 -22.66 -1.51 4.13
C ASP A 179 -21.51 -0.49 4.12
N LEU A 180 -20.27 -0.94 4.30
CA LEU A 180 -19.08 -0.10 4.16
C LEU A 180 -18.92 0.47 2.74
N ARG A 181 -19.12 -0.37 1.71
CA ARG A 181 -19.08 0.07 0.30
C ARG A 181 -20.16 1.13 0.03
N GLN A 182 -21.39 0.94 0.51
CA GLN A 182 -22.47 1.93 0.37
C GLN A 182 -22.16 3.27 1.05
N GLN A 183 -21.31 3.26 2.09
CA GLN A 183 -20.81 4.47 2.75
C GLN A 183 -19.62 5.13 2.03
N GLY A 184 -19.20 4.61 0.87
CA GLY A 184 -18.01 5.06 0.13
C GLY A 184 -16.69 4.69 0.80
N ARG A 185 -16.70 3.65 1.66
CA ARG A 185 -15.51 3.14 2.38
C ARG A 185 -14.93 1.91 1.68
N ASP A 186 -14.85 1.95 0.36
CA ASP A 186 -14.45 0.82 -0.49
C ASP A 186 -13.06 0.30 -0.17
N THR A 187 -12.12 1.19 0.15
CA THR A 187 -10.75 0.79 0.53
C THR A 187 -10.71 0.02 1.86
N GLU A 188 -11.56 0.39 2.82
CA GLU A 188 -11.66 -0.34 4.08
C GLU A 188 -12.33 -1.70 3.88
N ALA A 189 -13.44 -1.72 3.14
CA ALA A 189 -14.11 -2.96 2.74
C ALA A 189 -13.14 -3.89 2.00
N PHE A 190 -12.28 -3.35 1.14
CA PHE A 190 -11.26 -4.10 0.42
C PHE A 190 -10.30 -4.83 1.37
N PHE A 191 -9.71 -4.14 2.35
CA PHE A 191 -8.75 -4.77 3.27
C PHE A 191 -9.43 -5.83 4.16
N LEU A 192 -10.69 -5.59 4.56
CA LEU A 192 -11.47 -6.56 5.32
C LEU A 192 -11.82 -7.80 4.47
N ALA A 193 -12.28 -7.60 3.24
CA ALA A 193 -12.57 -8.69 2.29
C ALA A 193 -11.31 -9.51 2.01
N ARG A 194 -10.16 -8.85 1.79
CA ARG A 194 -8.86 -9.52 1.60
C ARG A 194 -8.47 -10.37 2.80
N ARG A 195 -8.73 -9.88 4.01
CA ARG A 195 -8.43 -10.60 5.25
C ARG A 195 -9.34 -11.83 5.40
N MET A 196 -10.64 -11.67 5.15
CA MET A 196 -11.61 -12.78 5.15
C MET A 196 -11.26 -13.84 4.10
N ALA A 197 -10.83 -13.41 2.90
CA ALA A 197 -10.36 -14.30 1.85
C ALA A 197 -9.09 -15.07 2.25
N ALA A 198 -8.17 -14.43 2.99
CA ALA A 198 -6.98 -15.09 3.54
C ALA A 198 -7.34 -16.13 4.61
N GLN A 199 -8.41 -15.90 5.38
CA GLN A 199 -8.94 -16.83 6.38
C GLN A 199 -9.79 -17.95 5.78
N GLY A 200 -10.10 -17.89 4.48
CA GLY A 200 -10.87 -18.92 3.78
C GLY A 200 -12.39 -18.75 3.91
N VAL A 201 -12.88 -17.56 4.25
CA VAL A 201 -14.33 -17.27 4.27
C VAL A 201 -14.89 -17.41 2.85
N GLU A 202 -15.95 -18.19 2.70
CA GLU A 202 -16.65 -18.41 1.43
C GLU A 202 -17.21 -17.10 0.89
N GLY A 203 -17.07 -16.84 -0.42
CA GLY A 203 -17.54 -15.60 -1.07
C GLY A 203 -16.59 -14.40 -0.92
N ALA A 204 -15.60 -14.44 -0.04
CA ALA A 204 -14.73 -13.29 0.21
C ALA A 204 -13.78 -12.98 -0.97
N LYS A 205 -13.37 -13.98 -1.77
CA LYS A 205 -12.50 -13.77 -2.93
C LYS A 205 -13.25 -13.09 -4.08
N GLU A 206 -14.50 -13.49 -4.27
CA GLU A 206 -15.43 -12.89 -5.22
C GLU A 206 -15.64 -11.43 -4.86
N LEU A 207 -15.95 -11.14 -3.58
CA LEU A 207 -16.11 -9.78 -3.07
C LEU A 207 -14.86 -8.91 -3.26
N VAL A 208 -13.66 -9.46 -3.03
CA VAL A 208 -12.40 -8.75 -3.32
C VAL A 208 -12.32 -8.32 -4.79
N THR A 209 -12.72 -9.20 -5.70
CA THR A 209 -12.66 -8.93 -7.15
C THR A 209 -13.67 -7.85 -7.55
N GLU A 210 -14.87 -7.87 -6.96
CA GLU A 210 -15.87 -6.83 -7.17
C GLU A 210 -15.39 -5.46 -6.68
N ILE A 211 -14.87 -5.38 -5.44
CA ILE A 211 -14.39 -4.12 -4.87
C ILE A 211 -13.21 -3.55 -5.69
N LEU A 212 -12.34 -4.41 -6.22
CA LEU A 212 -11.27 -3.95 -7.12
C LEU A 212 -11.83 -3.33 -8.40
N GLY A 213 -12.88 -3.92 -8.98
CA GLY A 213 -13.57 -3.36 -10.13
C GLY A 213 -14.12 -1.96 -9.86
N ASP A 214 -14.65 -1.73 -8.65
CA ASP A 214 -15.18 -0.42 -8.25
C ASP A 214 -14.07 0.61 -7.99
N LEU A 215 -12.93 0.20 -7.43
CA LEU A 215 -11.80 1.08 -7.13
C LEU A 215 -10.99 1.50 -8.39
N ASP A 216 -11.10 0.72 -9.47
CA ASP A 216 -10.45 0.99 -10.76
C ASP A 216 -11.31 1.82 -11.72
N GLY A 217 -12.63 1.88 -11.49
CA GLY A 217 -13.60 2.67 -12.27
C GLY A 217 -13.63 4.15 -11.92
#